data_AF-A0A336MXX4-F1
#
_entry.id   AF-A0A336MXX4-F1
#
_cell.length_a   1.000
_cell.length_b   1.000
_cell.length_c   1.000
_cell.angle_alpha   90.00
_cell.angle_beta   90.00
_cell.angle_gamma   90.00
#
_symmetry.space_group_name_H-M   'P 1'
#
loop_
_entity.id
_entity.type
_entity.pdbx_description
1 polymer ?
#
loop_
_entity_poly.entity_id
_entity_poly.type
_entity_poly.pdbx_seq_one_letter_code
_entity_poly.pdbx_strand_id
1 'polypeptide(L)'
;MKMQTTLNSININNIDSNGNTNTNNDENIDIVRRILGTGGKWQLRIIFLVYLVKIPSSWFMACVIFTAPNPWYGEYLCKPQSLSNISVNKNQITTWNQIVHPEVVDYHKKYVDQCQIYENAGERWDDYSNNRTSNGTDIDRTVPCRDFIFYPEYVTVQTNYGLVCDRNWLVSLTQSFHLLGIFLGVLIANELLKNHPPKFVMKLGMVLQVMFGCLTGQVPYVFHCLLRTADAACCVLMYGGVQDITDGKWKITAMTLFETFWSLGLLLLAGIGYTFESWDLIYYAISIPTLFLVPLTEMYIPNSPLWLLKRGQFEETKSILLEAARVNNRLSSIPKDFDALLHNQMKKIMAEPPPAKWSQIWEDWRTNINLACVHLSQTLSIILYYAILLNISVYGREYLYATTIVAGLSELLGAFIGYGFVICTKRLKWQFTGLLNIAGGLFFFTSWFYTFDESNLVEKSLLISTSIK
;
A
#
# COMPACT_ATOMS: atom_id res chain seq x y z
N MET A 1 -7.21 -17.60 20.87
CA MET A 1 -6.03 -18.42 20.47
C MET A 1 -6.49 -19.85 20.18
N LYS A 2 -7.22 -20.03 19.07
CA LYS A 2 -7.59 -21.31 18.42
C LYS A 2 -7.88 -21.03 16.94
N MET A 3 -6.89 -20.45 16.27
CA MET A 3 -6.81 -20.40 14.80
C MET A 3 -5.35 -20.68 14.41
N GLN A 4 -4.86 -21.80 14.95
CA GLN A 4 -3.53 -22.36 14.68
C GLN A 4 -3.61 -23.88 14.60
N THR A 5 -4.66 -24.35 13.93
CA THR A 5 -4.87 -25.76 13.60
C THR A 5 -4.95 -25.82 12.08
N THR A 6 -3.79 -25.76 11.42
CA THR A 6 -3.39 -26.99 10.71
C THR A 6 -1.90 -27.32 10.80
N LEU A 7 -1.06 -26.71 11.64
CA LEU A 7 0.39 -27.04 11.63
C LEU A 7 1.17 -26.88 12.95
N ASN A 8 0.54 -26.76 14.12
CA ASN A 8 1.29 -26.75 15.40
C ASN A 8 0.60 -27.61 16.47
N SER A 9 0.88 -28.90 16.47
CA SER A 9 0.82 -29.75 17.67
C SER A 9 2.19 -30.41 17.87
N ILE A 10 3.17 -29.63 18.33
CA ILE A 10 4.35 -30.17 18.99
C ILE A 10 4.19 -29.84 20.46
N ASN A 11 3.68 -30.82 21.20
CA ASN A 11 3.60 -30.77 22.65
C ASN A 11 5.03 -30.96 23.18
N ILE A 12 5.68 -29.88 23.61
CA ILE A 12 6.91 -29.98 24.41
C ILE A 12 6.43 -30.10 25.85
N ASN A 13 6.31 -31.35 26.31
CA ASN A 13 6.42 -31.82 27.69
C ASN A 13 5.99 -33.29 27.71
N ASN A 14 6.95 -34.20 27.82
CA ASN A 14 6.80 -35.49 28.51
C ASN A 14 8.18 -36.15 28.58
N ILE A 15 8.87 -35.90 29.70
CA ILE A 15 9.84 -36.84 30.23
C ILE A 15 8.99 -37.81 31.05
N ASP A 16 8.86 -39.05 30.58
CA ASP A 16 8.28 -40.12 31.39
C ASP A 16 9.23 -40.45 32.54
N SER A 17 8.66 -40.83 33.70
CA SER A 17 9.35 -41.11 34.96
C SER A 17 10.36 -42.28 34.94
N ASN A 18 10.66 -42.85 33.76
CA ASN A 18 11.58 -43.97 33.57
C ASN A 18 12.78 -43.66 32.65
N GLY A 19 13.05 -42.40 32.28
CA GLY A 19 14.35 -42.02 31.70
C GLY A 19 14.69 -42.64 30.33
N ASN A 20 13.71 -43.13 29.57
CA ASN A 20 13.94 -43.60 28.19
C ASN A 20 13.57 -42.53 27.17
N THR A 21 14.52 -42.22 26.27
CA THR A 21 14.30 -41.35 25.13
C THR A 21 13.57 -42.11 24.03
N ASN A 22 12.26 -41.85 23.88
CA ASN A 22 11.49 -42.38 22.76
C ASN A 22 12.00 -41.78 21.43
N THR A 23 12.62 -42.62 20.60
CA THR A 23 13.12 -42.34 19.25
C THR A 23 12.01 -42.26 18.18
N ASN A 24 10.73 -42.16 18.56
CA ASN A 24 9.58 -42.18 17.64
C ASN A 24 9.13 -40.80 17.12
N ASN A 25 9.90 -39.73 17.34
CA ASN A 25 9.49 -38.37 16.94
C ASN A 25 9.73 -38.02 15.45
N ASP A 26 10.38 -38.89 14.67
CA ASP A 26 10.66 -38.64 13.25
C ASP A 26 9.51 -39.04 12.30
N GLU A 27 8.50 -39.79 12.76
CA GLU A 27 7.38 -40.26 11.90
C GLU A 27 6.32 -39.18 11.60
N ASN A 28 6.33 -38.05 12.31
CA ASN A 28 5.34 -36.97 12.13
C ASN A 28 5.87 -35.75 11.36
N ILE A 29 7.10 -35.78 10.85
CA ILE A 29 7.62 -34.69 10.03
C ILE A 29 7.03 -34.83 8.62
N ASP A 30 6.17 -33.88 8.25
CA ASP A 30 5.66 -33.66 6.89
C ASP A 30 6.78 -33.88 5.85
N ILE A 31 6.59 -34.83 4.91
CA ILE A 31 7.61 -35.20 3.92
C ILE A 31 7.98 -34.02 3.01
N VAL A 32 7.02 -33.13 2.74
CA VAL A 32 7.24 -31.89 1.98
C VAL A 32 8.23 -31.02 2.74
N ARG A 33 8.01 -30.83 4.04
CA ARG A 33 8.91 -30.05 4.89
C ARG A 33 10.28 -30.70 5.02
N ARG A 34 10.34 -32.03 5.13
CA ARG A 34 11.60 -32.77 5.22
C ARG A 34 12.47 -32.55 3.98
N ILE A 35 11.86 -32.52 2.79
CA ILE A 35 12.58 -32.35 1.52
C ILE A 35 12.96 -30.89 1.27
N LEU A 36 12.02 -29.96 1.46
CA LEU A 36 12.30 -28.52 1.31
C LEU A 36 13.33 -28.03 2.34
N GLY A 37 13.30 -28.60 3.54
CA GLY A 37 14.07 -28.19 4.70
C GLY A 37 13.71 -26.78 5.17
N THR A 38 14.61 -26.16 5.95
CA THR A 38 14.34 -24.86 6.58
C THR A 38 14.48 -23.68 5.62
N GLY A 39 15.41 -23.74 4.66
CA GLY A 39 15.61 -22.74 3.61
C GLY A 39 16.69 -23.17 2.61
N GLY A 40 16.72 -22.54 1.43
CA GLY A 40 17.62 -22.89 0.32
C GLY A 40 17.53 -21.93 -0.86
N LYS A 41 18.42 -22.10 -1.85
CA LYS A 41 18.49 -21.27 -3.06
C LYS A 41 17.17 -21.28 -3.84
N TRP A 42 16.50 -22.43 -3.87
CA TRP A 42 15.22 -22.59 -4.55
C TRP A 42 14.13 -21.71 -3.92
N GLN A 43 14.01 -21.72 -2.58
CA GLN A 43 13.06 -20.85 -1.87
C GLN A 43 13.41 -19.38 -2.03
N LEU A 44 14.68 -19.00 -1.91
CA LEU A 44 15.12 -17.61 -2.04
C LEU A 44 14.76 -17.00 -3.39
N ARG A 45 14.92 -17.76 -4.48
CA ARG A 45 14.49 -17.33 -5.83
C ARG A 45 13.00 -17.01 -5.87
N ILE A 46 12.16 -17.89 -5.33
CA ILE A 46 10.70 -17.70 -5.33
C ILE A 46 10.31 -16.53 -4.44
N ILE A 47 10.87 -16.45 -3.22
CA ILE A 47 10.61 -15.36 -2.27
C ILE A 47 10.97 -14.02 -2.90
N PHE A 48 12.15 -13.90 -3.52
CA PHE A 48 12.58 -12.66 -4.15
C PHE A 48 11.63 -12.23 -5.28
N LEU A 49 11.18 -13.17 -6.12
CA LEU A 49 10.20 -12.86 -7.17
C LEU A 49 8.86 -12.41 -6.59
N VAL A 50 8.35 -13.09 -5.55
CA VAL A 50 7.14 -12.69 -4.83
C VAL A 50 7.31 -11.29 -4.22
N TYR A 51 8.49 -10.96 -3.71
CA TYR A 51 8.80 -9.65 -3.15
C TYR A 51 8.75 -8.53 -4.20
N LEU A 52 9.28 -8.77 -5.40
CA LEU A 52 9.21 -7.78 -6.49
C LEU A 52 7.78 -7.38 -6.84
N VAL A 53 6.81 -8.28 -6.67
CA VAL A 53 5.38 -8.02 -6.89
C VAL A 53 4.80 -6.95 -5.95
N LYS A 54 5.41 -6.79 -4.76
CA LYS A 54 4.99 -5.79 -3.76
C LYS A 54 5.28 -4.35 -4.21
N ILE A 55 6.32 -4.15 -5.01
CA ILE A 55 6.74 -2.81 -5.47
C ILE A 55 5.64 -2.13 -6.31
N PRO A 56 5.11 -2.73 -7.40
CA PRO A 56 3.99 -2.13 -8.12
C PRO A 56 2.77 -1.88 -7.23
N SER A 57 2.47 -2.80 -6.31
CA SER A 57 1.32 -2.65 -5.40
C SER A 57 1.45 -1.41 -4.50
N SER A 58 2.66 -1.09 -4.01
CA SER A 58 2.88 0.13 -3.22
C SER A 58 2.80 1.39 -4.08
N TRP A 59 3.24 1.32 -5.34
CA TRP A 59 3.08 2.43 -6.29
C TRP A 59 1.62 2.81 -6.52
N PHE A 60 0.74 1.84 -6.80
CA PHE A 60 -0.68 2.13 -7.05
C PHE A 60 -1.40 2.70 -5.82
N MET A 61 -1.02 2.25 -4.62
CA MET A 61 -1.51 2.84 -3.38
C MET A 61 -1.06 4.29 -3.21
N ALA A 62 0.25 4.54 -3.37
CA ALA A 62 0.87 5.81 -3.01
C ALA A 62 0.94 6.84 -4.15
N CYS A 63 0.62 6.45 -5.40
CA CYS A 63 0.75 7.33 -6.57
C CYS A 63 -0.03 8.65 -6.45
N VAL A 64 -1.11 8.69 -5.65
CA VAL A 64 -1.88 9.93 -5.42
C VAL A 64 -1.01 11.10 -4.95
N ILE A 65 0.07 10.80 -4.22
CA ILE A 65 1.02 11.79 -3.71
C ILE A 65 1.60 12.61 -4.86
N PHE A 66 1.88 11.97 -6.00
CA PHE A 66 2.47 12.59 -7.18
C PHE A 66 1.46 12.86 -8.30
N THR A 67 0.34 12.14 -8.35
CA THR A 67 -0.69 12.37 -9.38
C THR A 67 -1.64 13.50 -9.01
N ALA A 68 -1.87 13.76 -7.72
CA ALA A 68 -2.81 14.78 -7.25
C ALA A 68 -2.22 15.77 -6.23
N PRO A 69 -0.99 16.32 -6.42
CA PRO A 69 -0.52 17.40 -5.57
C PRO A 69 -1.37 18.66 -5.78
N ASN A 70 -1.50 19.47 -4.74
CA ASN A 70 -2.23 20.74 -4.82
C ASN A 70 -1.54 21.66 -5.84
N PRO A 71 -2.31 22.35 -6.70
CA PRO A 71 -1.75 23.33 -7.62
C PRO A 71 -1.15 24.51 -6.86
N TRP A 72 -0.07 25.08 -7.39
CA TRP A 72 0.56 26.28 -6.84
C TRP A 72 -0.32 27.51 -7.02
N TYR A 73 -0.09 28.51 -6.16
CA TYR A 73 -0.60 29.85 -6.39
C TYR A 73 -0.10 30.37 -7.74
N GLY A 74 -1.01 30.72 -8.64
CA GLY A 74 -0.69 31.15 -10.01
C GLY A 74 -0.78 30.07 -11.09
N GLU A 75 -1.03 28.80 -10.75
CA GLU A 75 -1.28 27.75 -11.75
C GLU A 75 -2.73 27.69 -12.24
N TYR A 76 -3.64 28.44 -11.62
CA TYR A 76 -5.04 28.52 -12.03
C TYR A 76 -5.65 29.87 -11.68
N LEU A 77 -6.70 30.23 -12.41
CA LEU A 77 -7.50 31.42 -12.19
C LEU A 77 -8.99 31.10 -12.24
N CYS A 78 -9.78 31.90 -11.54
CA CYS A 78 -11.23 31.87 -11.64
C CYS A 78 -11.72 32.62 -12.88
N LYS A 79 -12.63 32.02 -13.66
CA LYS A 79 -13.30 32.66 -14.79
C LYS A 79 -14.65 33.26 -14.33
N PRO A 80 -14.79 34.58 -14.20
CA PRO A 80 -16.07 35.19 -13.85
C PRO A 80 -17.11 35.00 -14.97
N GLN A 81 -18.35 34.68 -14.59
CA GLN A 81 -19.45 34.47 -15.55
C GLN A 81 -19.81 35.74 -16.34
N SER A 82 -19.55 36.92 -15.76
CA SER A 82 -19.80 38.22 -16.39
C SER A 82 -18.82 38.57 -17.52
N LEU A 83 -17.66 37.89 -17.63
CA LEU A 83 -16.66 38.17 -18.67
C LEU A 83 -16.15 36.90 -19.33
N SER A 84 -16.88 36.46 -20.36
CA SER A 84 -16.49 35.33 -21.20
C SER A 84 -15.29 35.62 -22.13
N ASN A 85 -14.97 36.89 -22.37
CA ASN A 85 -14.04 37.35 -23.43
C ASN A 85 -12.68 37.88 -22.93
N ILE A 86 -12.39 37.90 -21.62
CA ILE A 86 -11.05 38.28 -21.14
C ILE A 86 -10.10 37.10 -21.33
N SER A 87 -9.03 37.32 -22.11
CA SER A 87 -7.88 36.42 -22.17
C SER A 87 -6.79 36.88 -21.20
N VAL A 88 -6.71 36.25 -20.02
CA VAL A 88 -5.59 36.46 -19.08
C VAL A 88 -4.45 35.55 -19.48
N ASN A 89 -3.29 36.13 -19.79
CA ASN A 89 -2.08 35.36 -20.10
C ASN A 89 -1.45 34.77 -18.83
N LYS A 90 -0.66 33.69 -18.96
CA LYS A 90 0.03 33.03 -17.84
C LYS A 90 0.81 34.00 -16.93
N ASN A 91 1.48 34.99 -17.52
CA ASN A 91 2.29 35.96 -16.79
C ASN A 91 1.47 36.96 -15.95
N GLN A 92 0.16 37.05 -16.20
CA GLN A 92 -0.75 37.99 -15.53
C GLN A 92 -1.56 37.32 -14.43
N ILE A 93 -1.48 36.00 -14.25
CA ILE A 93 -2.31 35.25 -13.30
C ILE A 93 -2.09 35.73 -11.86
N THR A 94 -0.84 35.92 -11.45
CA THR A 94 -0.51 36.39 -10.10
C THR A 94 -1.16 37.73 -9.79
N THR A 95 -1.09 38.66 -10.74
CA THR A 95 -1.67 40.00 -10.65
C THR A 95 -3.19 39.96 -10.71
N TRP A 96 -3.75 39.17 -11.62
CA TRP A 96 -5.19 38.89 -11.70
C TRP A 96 -5.70 38.42 -10.35
N ASN A 97 -5.06 37.39 -9.79
CA ASN A 97 -5.49 36.79 -8.54
C ASN A 97 -5.44 37.80 -7.38
N GLN A 98 -4.44 38.67 -7.33
CA GLN A 98 -4.36 39.72 -6.29
C GLN A 98 -5.45 40.79 -6.38
N ILE A 99 -6.02 41.02 -7.57
CA ILE A 99 -7.00 42.08 -7.82
C ILE A 99 -8.43 41.57 -7.68
N VAL A 100 -8.70 40.37 -8.19
CA VAL A 100 -10.07 39.86 -8.34
C VAL A 100 -10.53 38.99 -7.18
N HIS A 101 -9.60 38.45 -6.40
CA HIS A 101 -9.91 37.60 -5.25
C HIS A 101 -9.73 38.39 -3.94
N PRO A 102 -10.53 38.09 -2.91
CA PRO A 102 -10.40 38.72 -1.62
C PRO A 102 -9.13 38.27 -0.89
N GLU A 103 -8.48 39.22 -0.21
CA GLU A 103 -7.44 38.92 0.76
C GLU A 103 -8.09 38.52 2.09
N VAL A 104 -7.77 37.32 2.56
CA VAL A 104 -8.24 36.79 3.84
C VAL A 104 -7.07 36.77 4.82
N VAL A 105 -7.34 37.16 6.06
CA VAL A 105 -6.38 37.08 7.16
C VAL A 105 -6.80 35.93 8.06
N ASP A 106 -5.99 34.88 8.08
CA ASP A 106 -6.20 33.74 8.98
C ASP A 106 -4.96 33.54 9.84
N TYR A 107 -5.14 33.46 11.16
CA TYR A 107 -4.05 33.30 12.15
C TYR A 107 -2.78 34.14 11.86
N HIS A 108 -2.93 35.44 11.60
CA HIS A 108 -1.85 36.39 11.24
C HIS A 108 -1.16 36.18 9.89
N LYS A 109 -1.59 35.22 9.08
CA LYS A 109 -1.12 35.05 7.69
C LYS A 109 -2.14 35.64 6.72
N LYS A 110 -1.67 36.57 5.90
CA LYS A 110 -2.44 37.10 4.79
C LYS A 110 -2.28 36.20 3.58
N TYR A 111 -3.39 35.77 2.99
CA TYR A 111 -3.38 35.05 1.73
C TYR A 111 -4.61 35.39 0.90
N VAL A 112 -4.53 35.10 -0.40
CA VAL A 112 -5.60 35.34 -1.35
C VAL A 112 -6.48 34.11 -1.44
N ASP A 113 -7.79 34.25 -1.20
CA ASP A 113 -8.75 33.14 -1.35
C ASP A 113 -9.17 33.01 -2.81
N GLN A 114 -8.48 32.11 -3.55
CA GLN A 114 -8.75 31.85 -4.97
C GLN A 114 -10.10 31.16 -5.23
N CYS A 115 -10.82 30.74 -4.19
CA CYS A 115 -12.13 30.09 -4.30
C CYS A 115 -13.30 31.08 -4.28
N GLN A 116 -13.04 32.32 -3.85
CA GLN A 116 -14.01 33.41 -3.82
C GLN A 116 -13.57 34.51 -4.78
N ILE A 117 -14.46 35.08 -5.56
CA ILE A 117 -14.14 36.19 -6.47
C ILE A 117 -15.05 37.37 -6.14
N TYR A 118 -14.56 38.60 -6.28
CA TYR A 118 -15.41 39.78 -6.14
C TYR A 118 -16.52 39.79 -7.21
N GLU A 119 -17.73 40.21 -6.82
CA GLU A 119 -18.88 40.26 -7.74
C GLU A 119 -18.62 41.17 -8.95
N ASN A 120 -17.92 42.29 -8.73
CA ASN A 120 -17.45 43.23 -9.74
C ASN A 120 -16.00 42.95 -10.23
N ALA A 121 -15.51 41.70 -10.13
CA ALA A 121 -14.13 41.36 -10.49
C ALA A 121 -13.71 41.76 -11.91
N GLY A 122 -14.66 41.75 -12.85
CA GLY A 122 -14.43 42.25 -14.21
C GLY A 122 -14.06 43.73 -14.25
N GLU A 123 -14.87 44.55 -13.59
CA GLU A 123 -14.65 45.99 -13.51
C GLU A 123 -13.34 46.31 -12.79
N ARG A 124 -13.02 45.57 -11.72
CA ARG A 124 -11.73 45.68 -11.02
C ARG A 124 -10.53 45.41 -11.93
N TRP A 125 -10.62 44.37 -12.75
CA TRP A 125 -9.57 44.06 -13.72
C TRP A 125 -9.50 45.09 -14.85
N ASP A 126 -10.63 45.54 -15.37
CA ASP A 126 -10.69 46.54 -16.42
C ASP A 126 -10.16 47.89 -15.94
N ASP A 127 -10.46 48.28 -14.71
CA ASP A 127 -9.92 49.49 -14.08
C ASP A 127 -8.40 49.38 -13.89
N TYR A 128 -7.90 48.24 -13.41
CA TYR A 128 -6.47 48.00 -13.30
C TYR A 128 -5.77 48.03 -14.66
N SER A 129 -6.27 47.29 -15.64
CA SER A 129 -5.65 47.17 -16.95
C SER A 129 -5.65 48.48 -17.74
N ASN A 130 -6.64 49.36 -17.51
CA ASN A 130 -6.74 50.68 -18.12
C ASN A 130 -6.25 51.83 -17.22
N ASN A 131 -5.62 51.54 -16.08
CA ASN A 131 -5.15 52.53 -15.09
C ASN A 131 -6.24 53.53 -14.64
N ARG A 132 -7.48 53.07 -14.44
CA ARG A 132 -8.59 53.87 -13.93
C ARG A 132 -8.64 53.82 -12.41
N THR A 133 -8.87 54.97 -11.76
CA THR A 133 -9.14 55.05 -10.33
C THR A 133 -10.62 54.77 -10.06
N SER A 134 -10.90 53.72 -9.29
CA SER A 134 -12.26 53.40 -8.85
C SER A 134 -12.78 54.46 -7.86
N ASN A 135 -14.01 54.94 -8.09
CA ASN A 135 -14.73 55.79 -7.16
C ASN A 135 -15.30 54.91 -6.04
N GLY A 136 -14.55 54.78 -4.94
CA GLY A 136 -14.76 53.82 -3.84
C GLY A 136 -16.13 53.86 -3.16
N THR A 137 -17.14 53.27 -3.80
CA THR A 137 -18.48 53.05 -3.24
C THR A 137 -18.99 51.62 -3.37
N ASP A 138 -18.20 50.72 -3.97
CA ASP A 138 -18.60 49.32 -4.11
C ASP A 138 -18.48 48.55 -2.79
N ILE A 139 -19.59 47.94 -2.40
CA ILE A 139 -19.62 46.95 -1.34
C ILE A 139 -18.86 45.73 -1.83
N ASP A 140 -17.82 45.32 -1.10
CA ASP A 140 -16.98 44.15 -1.38
C ASP A 140 -17.74 42.83 -1.19
N ARG A 141 -18.71 42.56 -2.07
CA ARG A 141 -19.42 41.29 -2.13
C ARG A 141 -18.57 40.28 -2.88
N THR A 142 -18.44 39.10 -2.29
CA THR A 142 -17.74 37.97 -2.88
C THR A 142 -18.74 36.87 -3.25
N VAL A 143 -18.44 36.16 -4.33
CA VAL A 143 -19.20 35.02 -4.82
C VAL A 143 -18.27 33.82 -5.05
N PRO A 144 -18.75 32.58 -4.85
CA PRO A 144 -17.91 31.40 -5.06
C PRO A 144 -17.58 31.23 -6.54
N CYS A 145 -16.32 30.91 -6.83
CA CYS A 145 -15.88 30.61 -8.18
C CYS A 145 -16.40 29.24 -8.64
N ARG A 146 -16.98 29.18 -9.83
CA ARG A 146 -17.54 27.93 -10.42
C ARG A 146 -16.69 27.34 -11.53
N ASP A 147 -16.00 28.20 -12.29
CA ASP A 147 -15.27 27.83 -13.49
C ASP A 147 -13.81 28.28 -13.36
N PHE A 148 -12.88 27.36 -13.64
CA PHE A 148 -11.45 27.59 -13.48
C PHE A 148 -10.71 27.35 -14.79
N ILE A 149 -9.65 28.13 -15.03
CA ILE A 149 -8.71 27.93 -16.14
C ILE A 149 -7.36 27.58 -15.54
N PHE A 150 -6.74 26.50 -16.01
CA PHE A 150 -5.50 25.94 -15.47
C PHE A 150 -4.34 26.16 -16.45
N TYR A 151 -3.19 26.58 -15.92
CA TYR A 151 -1.91 26.72 -16.61
C TYR A 151 -0.76 26.05 -15.82
N PRO A 152 -0.89 24.75 -15.51
CA PRO A 152 0.09 24.06 -14.67
C PRO A 152 1.41 23.85 -15.41
N GLU A 153 2.51 23.81 -14.65
CA GLU A 153 3.79 23.31 -15.18
C GLU A 153 3.81 21.78 -15.26
N TYR A 154 3.13 21.13 -14.30
CA TYR A 154 2.94 19.68 -14.25
C TYR A 154 1.44 19.39 -14.17
N VAL A 155 0.91 18.64 -15.12
CA VAL A 155 -0.52 18.32 -15.15
C VAL A 155 -0.83 17.31 -14.05
N THR A 156 -1.71 17.68 -13.13
CA THR A 156 -2.20 16.84 -12.03
C THR A 156 -3.65 16.39 -12.27
N VAL A 157 -4.07 15.34 -11.57
CA VAL A 157 -5.48 14.91 -11.46
C VAL A 157 -6.37 16.09 -11.06
N GLN A 158 -5.90 16.95 -10.14
CA GLN A 158 -6.66 18.11 -9.69
C GLN A 158 -6.87 19.12 -10.83
N THR A 159 -5.80 19.47 -11.55
CA THR A 159 -5.88 20.44 -12.66
C THR A 159 -6.60 19.88 -13.88
N ASN A 160 -6.53 18.57 -14.11
CA ASN A 160 -7.15 17.92 -15.26
C ASN A 160 -8.68 17.77 -15.10
N TYR A 161 -9.16 17.44 -13.90
CA TYR A 161 -10.60 17.31 -13.63
C TYR A 161 -11.22 18.54 -12.95
N GLY A 162 -10.43 19.59 -12.66
CA GLY A 162 -10.89 20.78 -11.95
C GLY A 162 -11.30 20.52 -10.50
N LEU A 163 -10.49 19.77 -9.75
CA LEU A 163 -10.74 19.38 -8.35
C LEU A 163 -10.15 20.40 -7.35
N VAL A 164 -10.47 21.67 -7.51
CA VAL A 164 -10.06 22.74 -6.59
C VAL A 164 -11.25 23.24 -5.77
N CYS A 165 -10.98 23.98 -4.69
CA CYS A 165 -12.02 24.60 -3.86
C CYS A 165 -13.07 23.60 -3.35
N ASP A 166 -14.37 23.85 -3.58
CA ASP A 166 -15.49 22.98 -3.17
C ASP A 166 -15.43 21.56 -3.73
N ARG A 167 -14.58 21.32 -4.74
CA ARG A 167 -14.36 20.00 -5.36
C ARG A 167 -13.09 19.29 -4.88
N ASN A 168 -12.29 19.88 -3.99
CA ASN A 168 -11.04 19.28 -3.53
C ASN A 168 -11.25 17.92 -2.81
N TRP A 169 -12.37 17.76 -2.09
CA TRP A 169 -12.69 16.49 -1.43
C TRP A 169 -12.82 15.30 -2.39
N LEU A 170 -13.05 15.55 -3.69
CA LEU A 170 -13.08 14.52 -4.73
C LEU A 170 -11.71 13.83 -4.92
N VAL A 171 -10.61 14.46 -4.52
CA VAL A 171 -9.28 13.82 -4.48
C VAL A 171 -9.30 12.69 -3.45
N SER A 172 -9.76 12.98 -2.22
CA SER A 172 -9.91 11.98 -1.15
C SER A 172 -10.88 10.86 -1.55
N LEU A 173 -11.93 11.19 -2.30
CA LEU A 173 -12.87 10.21 -2.83
C LEU A 173 -12.16 9.18 -3.74
N THR A 174 -11.22 9.61 -4.60
CA THR A 174 -10.44 8.67 -5.44
C THR A 174 -9.67 7.64 -4.59
N GLN A 175 -9.19 8.03 -3.40
CA GLN A 175 -8.53 7.12 -2.49
C GLN A 175 -9.51 6.23 -1.71
N SER A 176 -10.69 6.72 -1.35
CA SER A 176 -11.74 5.85 -0.80
C SER A 176 -12.13 4.74 -1.78
N PHE A 177 -12.24 5.02 -3.08
CA PHE A 177 -12.51 4.02 -4.11
C PHE A 177 -11.35 3.03 -4.29
N HIS A 178 -10.10 3.48 -4.15
CA HIS A 178 -8.95 2.57 -4.14
C HIS A 178 -9.01 1.61 -2.94
N LEU A 179 -9.28 2.11 -1.73
CA LEU A 179 -9.43 1.28 -0.52
C LEU A 179 -10.62 0.29 -0.62
N LEU A 180 -11.74 0.71 -1.23
CA LEU A 180 -12.85 -0.18 -1.55
C LEU A 180 -12.39 -1.34 -2.45
N GLY A 181 -11.52 -1.05 -3.41
CA GLY A 181 -10.92 -2.06 -4.29
C GLY A 181 -10.09 -3.09 -3.53
N ILE A 182 -9.28 -2.65 -2.56
CA ILE A 182 -8.55 -3.57 -1.67
C ILE A 182 -9.51 -4.51 -0.94
N PHE A 183 -10.60 -3.98 -0.37
CA PHE A 183 -11.61 -4.78 0.32
C PHE A 183 -12.26 -5.82 -0.60
N LEU A 184 -12.72 -5.40 -1.79
CA LEU A 184 -13.32 -6.30 -2.77
C LEU A 184 -12.31 -7.33 -3.27
N GLY A 185 -11.05 -6.93 -3.47
CA GLY A 185 -9.95 -7.80 -3.86
C GLY A 185 -9.72 -8.94 -2.88
N VAL A 186 -9.85 -8.71 -1.57
CA VAL A 186 -9.74 -9.78 -0.57
C VAL A 186 -10.88 -10.79 -0.71
N LEU A 187 -12.11 -10.33 -0.93
CA LEU A 187 -13.26 -11.24 -1.13
C LEU A 187 -13.10 -12.07 -2.39
N ILE A 188 -12.69 -11.45 -3.50
CA ILE A 188 -12.45 -12.11 -4.78
C ILE A 188 -11.29 -13.10 -4.66
N ALA A 189 -10.17 -12.70 -4.05
CA ALA A 189 -9.00 -13.56 -3.81
C ALA A 189 -9.40 -14.81 -3.02
N ASN A 190 -10.14 -14.62 -1.93
CA ASN A 190 -10.60 -15.72 -1.07
C ASN A 190 -11.48 -16.73 -1.82
N GLU A 191 -12.30 -16.26 -2.75
CA GLU A 191 -13.12 -17.15 -3.58
C GLU A 191 -12.29 -17.85 -4.66
N LEU A 192 -11.44 -17.12 -5.38
CA LEU A 192 -10.60 -17.67 -6.44
C LEU A 192 -9.62 -18.72 -5.90
N LEU A 193 -9.01 -18.49 -4.74
CA LEU A 193 -8.04 -19.42 -4.12
C LEU A 193 -8.66 -20.75 -3.69
N LYS A 194 -9.99 -20.85 -3.58
CA LYS A 194 -10.66 -22.15 -3.34
C LYS A 194 -10.49 -23.07 -4.53
N ASN A 195 -10.67 -22.54 -5.74
CA ASN A 195 -10.78 -23.33 -6.97
C ASN A 195 -9.53 -23.26 -7.85
N HIS A 196 -8.71 -22.23 -7.70
CA HIS A 196 -7.52 -22.00 -8.51
C HIS A 196 -6.25 -21.99 -7.66
N PRO A 197 -5.10 -22.40 -8.22
CA PRO A 197 -3.84 -22.39 -7.50
C PRO A 197 -3.36 -20.95 -7.24
N PRO A 198 -2.61 -20.70 -6.15
CA PRO A 198 -2.16 -19.35 -5.79
C PRO A 198 -1.35 -18.64 -6.90
N LYS A 199 -0.49 -19.37 -7.62
CA LYS A 199 0.24 -18.89 -8.82
C LYS A 199 -0.71 -18.32 -9.89
N PHE A 200 -1.84 -19.00 -10.15
CA PHE A 200 -2.81 -18.54 -11.15
C PHE A 200 -3.45 -17.22 -10.74
N VAL A 201 -3.93 -17.13 -9.48
CA VAL A 201 -4.57 -15.92 -8.96
C VAL A 201 -3.60 -14.73 -8.99
N MET A 202 -2.34 -14.96 -8.63
CA MET A 202 -1.29 -13.95 -8.68
C MET A 202 -1.07 -13.43 -10.11
N LYS A 203 -0.93 -14.31 -11.10
CA LYS A 203 -0.78 -13.91 -12.52
C LYS A 203 -2.01 -13.18 -13.05
N LEU A 204 -3.21 -13.65 -12.69
CA LEU A 204 -4.45 -13.00 -13.07
C LEU A 204 -4.48 -11.55 -12.54
N GLY A 205 -4.11 -11.37 -11.27
CA GLY A 205 -3.91 -10.05 -10.67
C GLY A 205 -2.93 -9.19 -11.46
N MET A 206 -1.74 -9.70 -11.78
CA MET A 206 -0.72 -8.96 -12.55
C MET A 206 -1.24 -8.49 -13.92
N VAL A 207 -1.85 -9.38 -14.70
CA VAL A 207 -2.32 -9.06 -16.05
C VAL A 207 -3.44 -8.02 -16.01
N LEU A 208 -4.40 -8.20 -15.11
CA LEU A 208 -5.52 -7.26 -14.97
C LEU A 208 -5.07 -5.92 -14.39
N GLN A 209 -4.13 -5.92 -13.45
CA GLN A 209 -3.51 -4.71 -12.89
C GLN A 209 -2.86 -3.91 -14.02
N VAL A 210 -1.99 -4.50 -14.84
CA VAL A 210 -1.37 -3.79 -15.99
C VAL A 210 -2.42 -3.18 -16.91
N MET A 211 -3.48 -3.93 -17.22
CA MET A 211 -4.56 -3.47 -18.09
C MET A 211 -5.32 -2.28 -17.48
N PHE A 212 -5.79 -2.39 -16.24
CA PHE A 212 -6.54 -1.33 -15.57
C PHE A 212 -5.67 -0.11 -15.23
N GLY A 213 -4.43 -0.34 -14.80
CA GLY A 213 -3.44 0.70 -14.50
C GLY A 213 -3.18 1.61 -15.71
N CYS A 214 -2.88 1.04 -16.87
CA CYS A 214 -2.68 1.81 -18.12
C CYS A 214 -3.92 2.60 -18.55
N LEU A 215 -5.13 2.09 -18.29
CA LEU A 215 -6.38 2.78 -18.64
C LEU A 215 -6.76 3.89 -17.63
N THR A 216 -6.30 3.80 -16.39
CA THR A 216 -6.74 4.67 -15.28
C THR A 216 -6.47 6.16 -15.55
N GLY A 217 -5.40 6.47 -16.29
CA GLY A 217 -5.02 7.84 -16.63
C GLY A 217 -5.81 8.50 -17.77
N GLN A 218 -6.58 7.72 -18.54
CA GLN A 218 -7.09 8.14 -19.86
C GLN A 218 -8.60 8.32 -19.92
N VAL A 219 -9.28 8.22 -18.78
CA VAL A 219 -10.75 8.15 -18.70
C VAL A 219 -11.32 9.33 -17.92
N PRO A 220 -12.62 9.65 -18.07
CA PRO A 220 -13.27 10.65 -17.22
C PRO A 220 -13.27 10.27 -15.73
N TYR A 221 -13.42 11.26 -14.85
CA TYR A 221 -13.30 11.13 -13.38
C TYR A 221 -14.04 9.91 -12.77
N VAL A 222 -15.29 9.65 -13.16
CA VAL A 222 -16.06 8.52 -12.60
C VAL A 222 -15.41 7.19 -12.96
N PHE A 223 -15.02 7.01 -14.22
CA PHE A 223 -14.32 5.81 -14.67
C PHE A 223 -12.92 5.71 -14.07
N HIS A 224 -12.25 6.84 -13.82
CA HIS A 224 -10.97 6.86 -13.10
C HIS A 224 -11.11 6.26 -11.69
N CYS A 225 -12.14 6.65 -10.94
CA CYS A 225 -12.42 6.06 -9.63
C CYS A 225 -12.71 4.56 -9.71
N LEU A 226 -13.53 4.12 -10.68
CA LEU A 226 -13.85 2.70 -10.87
C LEU A 226 -12.63 1.87 -11.26
N LEU A 227 -11.76 2.39 -12.14
CA LEU A 227 -10.52 1.72 -12.53
C LEU A 227 -9.52 1.68 -11.38
N ARG A 228 -9.43 2.72 -10.54
CA ARG A 228 -8.65 2.67 -9.30
C ARG A 228 -9.15 1.58 -8.34
N THR A 229 -10.47 1.36 -8.24
CA THR A 229 -11.04 0.24 -7.48
C THR A 229 -10.64 -1.11 -8.08
N ALA A 230 -10.79 -1.27 -9.39
CA ALA A 230 -10.47 -2.52 -10.09
C ALA A 230 -8.97 -2.86 -9.99
N ASP A 231 -8.10 -1.88 -10.21
CA ASP A 231 -6.65 -2.03 -10.09
C ASP A 231 -6.23 -2.42 -8.67
N ALA A 232 -6.77 -1.73 -7.64
CA ALA A 232 -6.50 -2.06 -6.25
C ALA A 232 -6.94 -3.49 -5.89
N ALA A 233 -8.08 -3.94 -6.41
CA ALA A 233 -8.52 -5.32 -6.24
C ALA A 233 -7.52 -6.31 -6.89
N CYS A 234 -7.00 -5.98 -8.07
CA CYS A 234 -5.99 -6.78 -8.77
C CYS A 234 -4.66 -6.83 -8.02
N CYS A 235 -4.22 -5.72 -7.41
CA CYS A 235 -3.06 -5.68 -6.52
C CYS A 235 -3.21 -6.65 -5.33
N VAL A 236 -4.42 -6.84 -4.79
CA VAL A 236 -4.64 -7.85 -3.74
C VAL A 236 -4.52 -9.28 -4.26
N LEU A 237 -5.02 -9.56 -5.47
CA LEU A 237 -4.86 -10.88 -6.10
C LEU A 237 -3.38 -11.26 -6.26
N MET A 238 -2.51 -10.27 -6.50
CA MET A 238 -1.07 -10.43 -6.61
C MET A 238 -0.40 -10.92 -5.31
N TYR A 239 -0.99 -10.68 -4.14
CA TYR A 239 -0.45 -11.13 -2.84
C TYR A 239 -0.62 -12.63 -2.57
N GLY A 240 -1.39 -13.35 -3.40
CA GLY A 240 -1.62 -14.78 -3.31
C GLY A 240 -0.41 -15.65 -3.64
N GLY A 241 0.82 -15.22 -3.35
CA GLY A 241 2.05 -15.97 -3.64
C GLY A 241 2.12 -17.32 -2.91
N VAL A 242 3.08 -18.15 -3.31
CA VAL A 242 3.32 -19.48 -2.73
C VAL A 242 3.97 -19.35 -1.35
N GLN A 243 3.19 -19.51 -0.28
CA GLN A 243 3.65 -19.33 1.12
C GLN A 243 3.96 -20.63 1.86
N ASP A 244 3.63 -21.78 1.29
CA ASP A 244 3.78 -23.12 1.87
C ASP A 244 5.17 -23.73 1.63
N ILE A 245 6.06 -23.02 0.93
CA ILE A 245 7.43 -23.47 0.65
C ILE A 245 8.44 -23.14 1.76
N THR A 246 8.03 -22.37 2.77
CA THR A 246 8.85 -22.00 3.93
C THR A 246 8.16 -22.36 5.23
N ASP A 247 8.94 -22.67 6.26
CA ASP A 247 8.43 -22.98 7.59
C ASP A 247 9.32 -22.40 8.71
N GLY A 248 8.79 -22.39 9.93
CA GLY A 248 9.49 -21.97 11.14
C GLY A 248 10.00 -20.53 11.05
N LYS A 249 11.26 -20.34 11.44
CA LYS A 249 11.90 -19.01 11.41
C LYS A 249 11.98 -18.42 10.01
N TRP A 250 12.23 -19.24 8.99
CA TRP A 250 12.34 -18.79 7.61
C TRP A 250 11.03 -18.25 7.07
N LYS A 251 9.89 -18.84 7.46
CA LYS A 251 8.57 -18.28 7.13
C LYS A 251 8.37 -16.91 7.77
N ILE A 252 8.73 -16.75 9.04
CA ILE A 252 8.65 -15.46 9.73
C ILE A 252 9.55 -14.44 9.02
N THR A 253 10.81 -14.78 8.74
CA THR A 253 11.73 -13.92 7.97
C THR A 253 11.15 -13.54 6.61
N ALA A 254 10.63 -14.51 5.86
CA ALA A 254 10.06 -14.29 4.54
C ALA A 254 8.78 -13.43 4.57
N MET A 255 7.98 -13.50 5.64
CA MET A 255 6.80 -12.64 5.76
C MET A 255 7.17 -11.23 6.23
N THR A 256 8.13 -11.09 7.15
CA THR A 256 8.51 -9.77 7.67
C THR A 256 9.33 -8.97 6.66
N LEU A 257 10.30 -9.58 5.99
CA LEU A 257 11.12 -8.87 5.00
C LEU A 257 10.34 -8.54 3.72
N PHE A 258 9.16 -9.12 3.51
CA PHE A 258 8.29 -8.76 2.39
C PHE A 258 7.90 -7.29 2.41
N GLU A 259 7.70 -6.72 3.61
CA GLU A 259 7.33 -5.32 3.76
C GLU A 259 8.49 -4.36 3.39
N THR A 260 9.74 -4.83 3.37
CA THR A 260 10.85 -3.97 2.91
C THR A 260 10.72 -3.57 1.44
N PHE A 261 10.05 -4.40 0.62
CA PHE A 261 9.81 -4.11 -0.79
C PHE A 261 8.66 -3.11 -1.00
N TRP A 262 7.76 -2.97 -0.02
CA TRP A 262 6.80 -1.87 -0.01
C TRP A 262 7.53 -0.54 0.10
N SER A 263 8.43 -0.43 1.08
CA SER A 263 9.24 0.76 1.35
C SER A 263 10.20 1.08 0.20
N LEU A 264 10.82 0.06 -0.39
CA LEU A 264 11.61 0.22 -1.61
C LEU A 264 10.76 0.78 -2.75
N GLY A 265 9.51 0.32 -2.89
CA GLY A 265 8.60 0.88 -3.87
C GLY A 265 8.29 2.36 -3.62
N LEU A 266 8.06 2.79 -2.37
CA LEU A 266 7.89 4.22 -2.05
C LEU A 266 9.12 5.06 -2.44
N LEU A 267 10.33 4.57 -2.18
CA LEU A 267 11.58 5.23 -2.59
C LEU A 267 11.66 5.38 -4.11
N LEU A 268 11.39 4.30 -4.84
CA LEU A 268 11.41 4.30 -6.30
C LEU A 268 10.31 5.20 -6.89
N LEU A 269 9.14 5.27 -6.23
CA LEU A 269 8.02 6.10 -6.68
C LEU A 269 8.38 7.58 -6.69
N ALA A 270 9.17 8.06 -5.72
CA ALA A 270 9.64 9.45 -5.71
C ALA A 270 10.50 9.74 -6.95
N GLY A 271 11.36 8.80 -7.37
CA GLY A 271 12.14 8.93 -8.60
C GLY A 271 11.26 8.90 -9.86
N ILE A 272 10.23 8.04 -9.89
CA ILE A 272 9.25 7.99 -10.99
C ILE A 272 8.51 9.33 -11.08
N GLY A 273 7.96 9.82 -9.96
CA GLY A 273 7.23 11.08 -9.91
C GLY A 273 8.05 12.29 -10.37
N TYR A 274 9.36 12.29 -10.13
CA TYR A 274 10.26 13.36 -10.59
C TYR A 274 10.51 13.31 -12.11
N THR A 275 10.44 12.12 -12.72
CA THR A 275 10.82 11.91 -14.12
C THR A 275 9.72 12.30 -15.10
N PHE A 276 8.45 12.14 -14.72
CA PHE A 276 7.31 12.35 -15.63
C PHE A 276 6.65 13.71 -15.39
N GLU A 277 6.27 14.37 -16.48
CA GLU A 277 5.69 15.73 -16.45
C GLU A 277 4.15 15.75 -16.36
N SER A 278 3.50 14.58 -16.35
CA SER A 278 2.05 14.46 -16.20
C SER A 278 1.63 13.23 -15.38
N TRP A 279 0.50 13.38 -14.70
CA TRP A 279 -0.04 12.36 -13.79
C TRP A 279 -0.47 11.05 -14.49
N ASP A 280 -0.89 11.12 -15.76
CA ASP A 280 -1.31 9.95 -16.54
C ASP A 280 -0.10 9.12 -17.00
N LEU A 281 1.04 9.77 -17.28
CA LEU A 281 2.30 9.08 -17.58
C LEU A 281 2.83 8.27 -16.40
N ILE A 282 2.59 8.73 -15.16
CA ILE A 282 2.93 7.96 -13.96
C ILE A 282 2.21 6.61 -13.96
N TYR A 283 0.92 6.54 -14.34
CA TYR A 283 0.18 5.28 -14.38
C TYR A 283 0.79 4.26 -15.34
N TYR A 284 1.29 4.69 -16.50
CA TYR A 284 2.04 3.80 -17.40
C TYR A 284 3.36 3.35 -16.77
N ALA A 285 4.12 4.29 -16.19
CA ALA A 285 5.42 4.02 -15.59
C ALA A 285 5.36 3.00 -14.44
N ILE A 286 4.30 3.05 -13.62
CA ILE A 286 4.11 2.10 -12.51
C ILE A 286 3.48 0.78 -12.96
N SER A 287 2.78 0.73 -14.09
CA SER A 287 2.18 -0.49 -14.66
C SER A 287 3.20 -1.37 -15.39
N ILE A 288 4.07 -0.76 -16.19
CA ILE A 288 4.98 -1.47 -17.11
C ILE A 288 5.89 -2.48 -16.38
N PRO A 289 6.46 -2.20 -15.20
CA PRO A 289 7.31 -3.17 -14.50
C PRO A 289 6.61 -4.49 -14.18
N THR A 290 5.30 -4.47 -13.89
CA THR A 290 4.50 -5.68 -13.65
C THR A 290 4.44 -6.58 -14.89
N LEU A 291 4.46 -6.01 -16.11
CA LEU A 291 4.44 -6.77 -17.36
C LEU A 291 5.63 -7.73 -17.47
N PHE A 292 6.81 -7.31 -17.01
CA PHE A 292 8.01 -8.15 -16.99
C PHE A 292 7.96 -9.23 -15.90
N LEU A 293 7.20 -9.01 -14.83
CA LEU A 293 7.03 -9.99 -13.75
C LEU A 293 6.11 -11.16 -14.13
N VAL A 294 5.20 -10.98 -15.10
CA VAL A 294 4.28 -12.03 -15.58
C VAL A 294 5.03 -13.27 -16.12
N PRO A 295 5.94 -13.15 -17.12
CA PRO A 295 6.68 -14.32 -17.62
C PRO A 295 7.65 -14.90 -16.59
N LEU A 296 8.26 -14.06 -15.74
CA LEU A 296 9.14 -14.52 -14.66
C LEU A 296 8.37 -15.35 -13.63
N THR A 297 7.16 -14.95 -13.30
CA THR A 297 6.26 -15.70 -12.44
C THR A 297 5.92 -17.06 -13.05
N GLU A 298 5.65 -17.11 -14.35
CA GLU A 298 5.36 -18.38 -15.02
C GLU A 298 6.55 -19.34 -15.00
N MET A 299 7.74 -18.81 -15.28
CA MET A 299 8.95 -19.60 -15.43
C MET A 299 9.53 -20.12 -14.11
N TYR A 300 9.47 -19.32 -13.02
CA TYR A 300 10.24 -19.59 -11.81
C TYR A 300 9.41 -19.91 -10.56
N ILE A 301 8.12 -19.55 -10.54
CA ILE A 301 7.24 -19.80 -9.41
C ILE A 301 6.43 -21.08 -9.71
N PRO A 302 6.60 -22.15 -8.92
CA PRO A 302 5.81 -23.38 -9.08
C PRO A 302 4.39 -23.19 -8.55
N ASN A 303 3.51 -24.16 -8.80
CA ASN A 303 2.27 -24.27 -8.02
C ASN A 303 2.59 -24.65 -6.56
N SER A 304 1.70 -24.29 -5.64
CA SER A 304 1.84 -24.62 -4.20
C SER A 304 1.79 -26.14 -4.00
N PRO A 305 2.84 -26.77 -3.46
CA PRO A 305 2.86 -28.21 -3.19
C PRO A 305 1.66 -28.67 -2.34
N LEU A 306 1.29 -27.90 -1.32
CA LEU A 306 0.17 -28.22 -0.45
C LEU A 306 -1.18 -28.12 -1.18
N TRP A 307 -1.35 -27.13 -2.06
CA TRP A 307 -2.55 -27.00 -2.89
C TRP A 307 -2.70 -28.19 -3.85
N LEU A 308 -1.59 -28.61 -4.48
CA LEU A 308 -1.56 -29.77 -5.38
C LEU A 308 -1.92 -31.07 -4.63
N LEU A 309 -1.36 -31.29 -3.44
CA LEU A 309 -1.68 -32.44 -2.59
C LEU A 309 -3.16 -32.51 -2.22
N LYS A 310 -3.77 -31.37 -1.87
CA LYS A 310 -5.22 -31.28 -1.60
C LYS A 310 -6.09 -31.64 -2.81
N ARG A 311 -5.55 -31.51 -4.02
CA ARG A 311 -6.22 -31.84 -5.29
C ARG A 311 -5.84 -33.21 -5.85
N GLY A 312 -5.05 -33.99 -5.12
CA GLY A 312 -4.61 -35.33 -5.57
C GLY A 312 -3.56 -35.30 -6.68
N GLN A 313 -2.91 -34.15 -6.92
CA GLN A 313 -1.93 -33.98 -8.00
C GLN A 313 -0.54 -34.45 -7.56
N PHE A 314 -0.37 -35.76 -7.49
CA PHE A 314 0.86 -36.40 -7.01
C PHE A 314 2.09 -36.11 -7.87
N GLU A 315 2.02 -36.37 -9.18
CA GLU A 315 3.19 -36.27 -10.08
C GLU A 315 3.76 -34.86 -10.17
N GLU A 316 2.89 -33.84 -10.21
CA GLU A 316 3.32 -32.44 -10.21
C GLU A 316 4.00 -32.07 -8.89
N THR A 317 3.42 -32.48 -7.76
CA THR A 317 4.02 -32.27 -6.43
C THR A 317 5.40 -32.93 -6.35
N LYS A 318 5.51 -34.18 -6.80
CA LYS A 318 6.76 -34.94 -6.83
C LYS A 318 7.82 -34.21 -7.66
N SER A 319 7.47 -33.75 -8.86
CA SER A 319 8.37 -32.99 -9.73
C SER A 319 8.91 -31.74 -9.04
N ILE A 320 8.04 -30.95 -8.39
CA ILE A 320 8.43 -29.72 -7.68
C ILE A 320 9.38 -30.03 -6.52
N LEU A 321 9.09 -31.06 -5.71
CA LEU A 321 9.93 -31.45 -4.59
C LEU A 321 11.31 -31.95 -5.04
N LEU A 322 11.37 -32.71 -6.14
CA LEU A 322 12.62 -33.18 -6.73
C LEU A 322 13.43 -32.02 -7.32
N GLU A 323 12.79 -31.05 -7.97
CA GLU A 323 13.47 -29.82 -8.43
C GLU A 323 14.04 -29.04 -7.25
N ALA A 324 13.25 -28.82 -6.19
CA ALA A 324 13.68 -28.11 -5.00
C ALA A 324 14.87 -28.82 -4.33
N ALA A 325 14.82 -30.15 -4.20
CA ALA A 325 15.92 -30.94 -3.67
C ALA A 325 17.19 -30.86 -4.54
N ARG A 326 17.03 -30.87 -5.88
CA ARG A 326 18.15 -30.71 -6.83
C ARG A 326 18.82 -29.34 -6.68
N VAL A 327 18.05 -28.26 -6.72
CA VAL A 327 18.56 -26.88 -6.64
C VAL A 327 19.17 -26.57 -5.27
N ASN A 328 18.64 -27.19 -4.21
CA ASN A 328 19.17 -27.05 -2.86
C ASN A 328 20.34 -28.01 -2.55
N ASN A 329 20.79 -28.82 -3.51
CA ASN A 329 21.83 -29.85 -3.34
C ASN A 329 21.51 -30.86 -2.20
N ARG A 330 20.25 -31.30 -2.13
CA ARG A 330 19.74 -32.23 -1.10
C ARG A 330 19.14 -33.51 -1.68
N LEU A 331 19.51 -33.89 -2.90
CA LEU A 331 19.02 -35.13 -3.52
C LEU A 331 19.34 -36.37 -2.68
N SER A 332 20.47 -36.38 -1.97
CA SER A 332 20.86 -37.47 -1.06
C SER A 332 19.98 -37.57 0.20
N SER A 333 19.23 -36.52 0.53
CA SER A 333 18.32 -36.50 1.68
C SER A 333 16.93 -37.05 1.36
N ILE A 334 16.66 -37.41 0.10
CA ILE A 334 15.39 -37.98 -0.32
C ILE A 334 15.32 -39.45 0.16
N PRO A 335 14.30 -39.84 0.95
CA PRO A 335 14.13 -41.23 1.38
C PRO A 335 13.90 -42.17 0.20
N LYS A 336 14.35 -43.43 0.32
CA LYS A 336 14.11 -44.46 -0.72
C LYS A 336 12.62 -44.70 -0.98
N ASP A 337 11.81 -44.63 0.09
CA ASP A 337 10.35 -44.81 0.04
C ASP A 337 9.59 -43.48 -0.18
N PHE A 338 10.25 -42.48 -0.79
CA PHE A 338 9.69 -41.14 -0.97
C PHE A 338 8.30 -41.15 -1.62
N ASP A 339 8.10 -41.94 -2.67
CA ASP A 339 6.83 -42.01 -3.38
C ASP A 339 5.70 -42.53 -2.49
N ALA A 340 5.96 -43.55 -1.67
CA ALA A 340 5.00 -44.12 -0.73
C ALA A 340 4.68 -43.13 0.40
N LEU A 341 5.69 -42.45 0.95
CA LEU A 341 5.51 -41.44 1.99
C LEU A 341 4.67 -40.25 1.49
N LEU A 342 4.96 -39.77 0.27
CA LEU A 342 4.22 -38.68 -0.34
C LEU A 342 2.77 -39.09 -0.68
N HIS A 343 2.54 -40.31 -1.17
CA HIS A 343 1.20 -40.86 -1.37
C HIS A 343 0.40 -40.95 -0.07
N ASN A 344 1.02 -41.44 1.02
CA ASN A 344 0.38 -41.55 2.32
C ASN A 344 0.00 -40.17 2.88
N GLN A 345 0.89 -39.19 2.74
CA GLN A 345 0.61 -37.81 3.13
C GLN A 345 -0.52 -37.19 2.31
N MET A 346 -0.53 -37.39 0.99
CA MET A 346 -1.60 -36.94 0.11
C MET A 346 -2.96 -37.50 0.55
N LYS A 347 -3.03 -38.82 0.79
CA LYS A 347 -4.25 -39.49 1.30
C LYS A 347 -4.70 -38.90 2.63
N LYS A 348 -3.75 -38.64 3.55
CA LYS A 348 -4.05 -38.03 4.85
C LYS A 348 -4.66 -36.64 4.70
N ILE A 349 -4.05 -35.76 3.88
CA ILE A 349 -4.52 -34.39 3.63
C ILE A 349 -5.91 -34.39 2.95
N MET A 350 -6.14 -35.29 1.99
CA MET A 350 -7.43 -35.38 1.30
C MET A 350 -8.54 -35.95 2.19
N ALA A 351 -8.19 -36.75 3.19
CA ALA A 351 -9.12 -37.30 4.18
C ALA A 351 -9.42 -36.34 5.35
N GLU A 352 -8.74 -35.19 5.43
CA GLU A 352 -9.02 -34.19 6.47
C GLU A 352 -10.45 -33.65 6.35
N PRO A 353 -11.16 -33.47 7.48
CA PRO A 353 -12.50 -32.87 7.45
C PRO A 353 -12.43 -31.45 6.87
N PRO A 354 -13.55 -30.94 6.34
CA PRO A 354 -13.60 -29.57 5.83
C PRO A 354 -13.16 -28.58 6.91
N PRO A 355 -12.53 -27.45 6.52
CA PRO A 355 -12.07 -26.46 7.47
C PRO A 355 -13.22 -25.96 8.35
N ALA A 356 -12.88 -25.60 9.58
CA ALA A 356 -13.82 -25.04 10.56
C ALA A 356 -14.65 -23.90 9.95
N LYS A 357 -15.93 -23.84 10.29
CA LYS A 357 -16.83 -22.78 9.83
C LYS A 357 -16.44 -21.45 10.50
N TRP A 358 -16.62 -20.34 9.79
CA TRP A 358 -16.31 -19.01 10.33
C TRP A 358 -17.06 -18.69 11.64
N SER A 359 -18.28 -19.22 11.81
CA SER A 359 -19.06 -19.09 13.04
C SER A 359 -18.37 -19.69 14.26
N GLN A 360 -17.55 -20.73 14.08
CA GLN A 360 -16.86 -21.42 15.19
C GLN A 360 -15.74 -20.58 15.80
N ILE A 361 -15.24 -19.58 15.08
CA ILE A 361 -14.24 -18.63 15.61
C ILE A 361 -14.84 -17.82 16.76
N TRP A 362 -16.15 -17.57 16.71
CA TRP A 362 -16.85 -16.66 17.61
C TRP A 362 -17.47 -17.32 18.84
N GLU A 363 -17.27 -18.64 19.02
CA GLU A 363 -17.86 -19.41 20.12
C GLU A 363 -17.20 -19.11 21.48
N ASP A 364 -15.93 -18.71 21.49
CA ASP A 364 -15.16 -18.43 22.72
C ASP A 364 -15.02 -16.93 22.97
N TRP A 365 -15.62 -16.43 24.06
CA TRP A 365 -15.60 -14.99 24.40
C TRP A 365 -14.18 -14.43 24.57
N ARG A 366 -13.24 -15.24 25.09
CA ARG A 366 -11.83 -14.81 25.25
C ARG A 366 -11.17 -14.64 23.89
N THR A 367 -11.44 -15.55 22.96
CA THR A 367 -10.97 -15.41 21.58
C THR A 367 -11.60 -14.20 20.92
N ASN A 368 -12.88 -13.92 21.15
CA ASN A 368 -13.57 -12.74 20.60
C ASN A 368 -12.95 -11.43 21.08
N ILE A 369 -12.68 -11.28 22.39
CA ILE A 369 -12.03 -10.08 22.91
C ILE A 369 -10.62 -9.91 22.33
N ASN A 370 -9.82 -10.99 22.30
CA ASN A 370 -8.48 -10.91 21.74
C ASN A 370 -8.50 -10.54 20.25
N LEU A 371 -9.44 -11.10 19.50
CA LEU A 371 -9.63 -10.81 18.08
C LEU A 371 -10.05 -9.34 17.88
N ALA A 372 -11.00 -8.85 18.67
CA ALA A 372 -11.43 -7.46 18.66
C ALA A 372 -10.27 -6.50 18.99
N CYS A 373 -9.47 -6.78 20.02
CA CYS A 373 -8.32 -5.96 20.38
C CYS A 373 -7.26 -5.92 19.27
N VAL A 374 -6.93 -7.07 18.66
CA VAL A 374 -5.94 -7.13 17.57
C VAL A 374 -6.44 -6.39 16.34
N HIS A 375 -7.71 -6.56 15.95
CA HIS A 375 -8.26 -5.84 14.80
C HIS A 375 -8.41 -4.34 15.05
N LEU A 376 -8.81 -3.93 16.26
CA LEU A 376 -8.88 -2.52 16.61
C LEU A 376 -7.49 -1.88 16.57
N SER A 377 -6.49 -2.53 17.19
CA SER A 377 -5.10 -2.07 17.13
C SER A 377 -4.61 -1.95 15.70
N GLN A 378 -4.83 -2.99 14.87
CA GLN A 378 -4.42 -2.98 13.48
C GLN A 378 -5.13 -1.88 12.68
N THR A 379 -6.42 -1.67 12.91
CA THR A 379 -7.22 -0.66 12.22
C THR A 379 -6.72 0.74 12.54
N LEU A 380 -6.47 1.04 13.82
CA LEU A 380 -5.91 2.32 14.25
C LEU A 380 -4.52 2.56 13.65
N SER A 381 -3.65 1.54 13.64
CA SER A 381 -2.33 1.62 13.01
C SER A 381 -2.42 1.89 11.51
N ILE A 382 -3.36 1.24 10.80
CA ILE A 382 -3.57 1.45 9.35
C ILE A 382 -4.12 2.86 9.08
N ILE A 383 -5.09 3.33 9.87
CA ILE A 383 -5.65 4.69 9.72
C ILE A 383 -4.54 5.73 9.91
N LEU A 384 -3.76 5.61 10.98
CA LEU A 384 -2.66 6.52 11.26
C LEU A 384 -1.62 6.49 10.13
N TYR A 385 -1.29 5.29 9.65
CA TYR A 385 -0.35 5.11 8.55
C TYR A 385 -0.80 5.85 7.28
N TYR A 386 -2.04 5.62 6.83
CA TYR A 386 -2.55 6.28 5.64
C TYR A 386 -2.79 7.77 5.84
N ALA A 387 -3.17 8.22 7.05
CA ALA A 387 -3.28 9.63 7.34
C ALA A 387 -1.94 10.35 7.14
N ILE A 388 -0.84 9.78 7.64
CA ILE A 388 0.51 10.36 7.45
C ILE A 388 0.92 10.30 5.98
N LEU A 389 0.76 9.13 5.34
CA LEU A 389 1.20 8.90 3.96
C LEU A 389 0.46 9.80 2.95
N LEU A 390 -0.86 9.94 3.09
CA LEU A 390 -1.69 10.72 2.17
C LEU A 390 -1.62 12.24 2.41
N ASN A 391 -1.24 12.67 3.61
CA ASN A 391 -1.06 14.09 3.95
C ASN A 391 0.40 14.53 3.87
N ILE A 392 1.27 13.78 3.20
CA ILE A 392 2.68 14.13 3.05
C ILE A 392 2.89 15.46 2.30
N SER A 393 1.91 15.87 1.49
CA SER A 393 1.90 17.16 0.79
C SER A 393 1.59 18.36 1.70
N VAL A 394 1.12 18.13 2.94
CA VAL A 394 0.89 19.21 3.93
C VAL A 394 2.20 19.92 4.27
N TYR A 395 3.33 19.22 4.19
CA TYR A 395 4.66 19.82 4.37
C TYR A 395 5.07 20.76 3.22
N GLY A 396 4.27 20.88 2.16
CA GLY A 396 4.55 21.70 0.99
C GLY A 396 4.97 20.87 -0.22
N ARG A 397 4.50 21.28 -1.41
CA ARG A 397 4.80 20.59 -2.68
C ARG A 397 6.29 20.62 -3.03
N GLU A 398 7.03 21.62 -2.56
CA GLU A 398 8.49 21.76 -2.77
C GLU A 398 9.31 20.65 -2.09
N TYR A 399 8.85 20.11 -0.96
CA TYR A 399 9.54 19.04 -0.24
C TYR A 399 8.98 17.64 -0.54
N LEU A 400 7.97 17.52 -1.41
CA LEU A 400 7.21 16.30 -1.67
C LEU A 400 8.10 15.06 -1.94
N TYR A 401 9.13 15.24 -2.76
CA TYR A 401 10.07 14.17 -3.11
C TYR A 401 10.94 13.77 -1.92
N ALA A 402 11.53 14.76 -1.23
CA ALA A 402 12.40 14.54 -0.09
C ALA A 402 11.64 13.88 1.08
N THR A 403 10.44 14.35 1.39
CA THR A 403 9.60 13.78 2.45
C THR A 403 9.19 12.35 2.12
N THR A 404 8.85 12.06 0.87
CA THR A 404 8.55 10.68 0.42
C THR A 404 9.76 9.76 0.53
N ILE A 405 10.96 10.23 0.19
CA ILE A 405 12.21 9.46 0.34
C ILE A 405 12.49 9.17 1.81
N VAL A 406 12.38 10.16 2.69
CA VAL A 406 12.61 9.95 4.13
C VAL A 406 11.55 9.00 4.70
N ALA A 407 10.29 9.09 4.28
CA ALA A 407 9.24 8.14 4.65
C ALA A 407 9.56 6.70 4.19
N GLY A 408 10.06 6.52 2.96
CA GLY A 408 10.49 5.21 2.48
C GLY A 408 11.69 4.64 3.24
N LEU A 409 12.67 5.48 3.59
CA LEU A 409 13.84 5.07 4.38
C LEU A 409 13.48 4.72 5.82
N SER A 410 12.63 5.52 6.46
CA SER A 410 12.19 5.28 7.84
C SER A 410 11.39 3.98 7.95
N GLU A 411 10.54 3.68 6.98
CA GLU A 411 9.86 2.39 6.92
C GLU A 411 10.80 1.21 6.74
N LEU A 412 11.79 1.35 5.86
CA LEU A 412 12.77 0.30 5.62
C LEU A 412 13.55 -0.02 6.90
N LEU A 413 13.99 1.03 7.62
CA LEU A 413 14.65 0.89 8.92
C LEU A 413 13.73 0.24 9.96
N GLY A 414 12.48 0.71 10.07
CA GLY A 414 11.48 0.17 10.98
C GLY A 414 11.20 -1.31 10.72
N ALA A 415 11.15 -1.75 9.46
CA ALA A 415 10.97 -3.15 9.09
C ALA A 415 12.16 -4.03 9.53
N PHE A 416 13.40 -3.56 9.38
CA PHE A 416 14.59 -4.28 9.86
C PHE A 416 14.68 -4.34 11.38
N ILE A 417 14.36 -3.23 12.06
CA ILE A 417 14.31 -3.17 13.53
C ILE A 417 13.23 -4.13 14.05
N GLY A 418 12.02 -4.08 13.47
CA GLY A 418 10.92 -4.98 13.79
C GLY A 418 11.27 -6.45 13.56
N TYR A 419 11.94 -6.76 12.45
CA TYR A 419 12.46 -8.10 12.19
C TYR A 419 13.44 -8.57 13.27
N GLY A 420 14.40 -7.71 13.65
CA GLY A 420 15.34 -7.97 14.74
C GLY A 420 14.62 -8.31 16.05
N PHE A 421 13.64 -7.50 16.45
CA PHE A 421 12.81 -7.76 17.65
C PHE A 421 12.04 -9.07 17.56
N VAL A 422 11.42 -9.39 16.42
CA VAL A 422 10.62 -10.61 16.25
C VAL A 422 11.49 -11.87 16.39
N ILE A 423 12.72 -11.86 15.87
CA ILE A 423 13.62 -13.00 15.92
C ILE A 423 14.31 -13.14 17.29
N CYS A 424 14.72 -12.02 17.90
CA CYS A 424 15.45 -12.03 19.16
C CYS A 424 14.54 -12.29 20.37
N THR A 425 13.33 -11.73 20.39
CA THR A 425 12.55 -11.59 21.63
C THR A 425 11.46 -12.65 21.80
N LYS A 426 11.66 -13.85 21.24
CA LYS A 426 10.70 -14.95 21.01
C LYS A 426 9.40 -14.99 21.87
N ARG A 427 9.49 -14.87 23.21
CA ARG A 427 8.32 -14.91 24.13
C ARG A 427 7.65 -13.56 24.37
N LEU A 428 8.41 -12.45 24.40
CA LEU A 428 7.92 -11.12 24.77
C LEU A 428 7.65 -10.22 23.56
N LYS A 429 7.87 -10.73 22.33
CA LYS A 429 7.73 -9.95 21.08
C LYS A 429 6.43 -9.12 21.01
N TRP A 430 5.30 -9.70 21.40
CA TRP A 430 4.00 -9.00 21.36
C TRP A 430 3.88 -7.88 22.40
N GLN A 431 4.53 -8.03 23.57
CA GLN A 431 4.56 -6.98 24.58
C GLN A 431 5.44 -5.81 24.14
N PHE A 432 6.59 -6.10 23.54
CA PHE A 432 7.45 -5.07 22.96
C PHE A 432 6.78 -4.33 21.81
N THR A 433 6.09 -5.04 20.90
CA THR A 433 5.28 -4.38 19.85
C THR A 433 4.23 -3.45 20.45
N GLY A 434 3.53 -3.87 21.50
CA GLY A 434 2.56 -3.02 22.20
C GLY A 434 3.20 -1.77 22.83
N LEU A 435 4.34 -1.93 23.52
CA LEU A 435 5.08 -0.82 24.12
C LEU A 435 5.60 0.16 23.07
N LEU A 436 6.12 -0.33 21.95
CA LEU A 436 6.59 0.51 20.84
C LEU A 436 5.43 1.29 20.21
N ASN A 437 4.27 0.65 20.01
CA ASN A 437 3.08 1.35 19.51
C ASN A 437 2.60 2.44 20.48
N ILE A 438 2.64 2.18 21.79
CA ILE A 438 2.28 3.18 22.81
C ILE A 438 3.29 4.33 22.80
N ALA A 439 4.58 4.04 22.78
CA ALA A 439 5.64 5.04 22.74
C ALA A 439 5.55 5.91 21.48
N GLY A 440 5.38 5.30 20.30
CA GLY A 440 5.17 6.01 19.04
C GLY A 440 3.90 6.85 19.04
N GLY A 441 2.80 6.34 19.59
CA GLY A 441 1.55 7.09 19.74
C GLY A 441 1.68 8.30 20.67
N LEU A 442 2.36 8.14 21.81
CA LEU A 442 2.63 9.24 22.74
C LEU A 442 3.54 10.30 22.11
N PHE A 443 4.56 9.87 21.37
CA PHE A 443 5.45 10.78 20.65
C PHE A 443 4.71 11.57 19.56
N PHE A 444 3.81 10.92 18.81
CA PHE A 444 2.99 11.60 17.81
C PHE A 444 2.06 12.65 18.46
N PHE A 445 1.43 12.28 19.58
CA PHE A 445 0.57 13.17 20.35
C PHE A 445 1.34 14.38 20.89
N THR A 446 2.56 14.20 21.43
CA THR A 446 3.37 15.33 21.92
C THR A 446 3.93 16.18 20.79
N SER A 447 4.35 15.57 19.68
CA SER A 447 4.84 16.28 18.48
C SER A 447 3.80 17.25 17.94
N TRP A 448 2.51 16.88 17.98
CA TRP A 448 1.40 17.75 17.59
C TRP A 448 1.38 19.08 18.36
N PHE A 449 1.64 19.05 19.66
CA PHE A 449 1.71 20.27 20.49
C PHE A 449 2.98 21.09 20.21
N TYR A 450 4.09 20.46 19.87
CA TYR A 450 5.33 21.16 19.51
C TYR A 450 5.26 21.89 18.15
N THR A 451 4.40 21.44 17.24
CA THR A 451 4.11 22.12 15.96
C THR A 451 3.23 23.36 16.09
N PHE A 452 2.61 23.60 17.25
CA PHE A 452 1.83 24.81 17.50
C PHE A 452 2.67 26.05 17.83
N ASP A 453 4.00 25.90 17.95
CA ASP A 453 4.95 27.00 18.18
C ASP A 453 5.72 27.28 16.87
N GLU A 454 5.29 28.30 16.13
CA GLU A 454 5.48 28.47 14.66
C GLU A 454 6.88 28.86 14.18
N SER A 455 7.88 29.03 15.05
CA SER A 455 9.13 29.67 14.63
C SER A 455 10.04 28.84 13.70
N ASN A 456 9.83 27.53 13.50
CA ASN A 456 10.68 26.69 12.64
C ASN A 456 9.96 25.43 12.11
N LEU A 457 8.97 25.58 11.22
CA LEU A 457 8.25 24.46 10.58
C LEU A 457 9.15 23.55 9.72
N VAL A 458 10.19 24.09 9.08
CA VAL A 458 11.08 23.34 8.17
C VAL A 458 11.99 22.36 8.93
N GLU A 459 12.63 22.81 10.01
CA GLU A 459 13.49 21.96 10.85
C GLU A 459 12.67 20.90 11.64
N LYS A 460 11.44 21.26 12.04
CA LYS A 460 10.50 20.36 12.71
C LYS A 460 9.92 19.28 11.78
N SER A 461 9.74 19.57 10.48
CA SER A 461 9.27 18.58 9.49
C SER A 461 10.26 17.44 9.24
N LEU A 462 11.56 17.74 9.27
CA LEU A 462 12.65 16.76 9.20
C LEU A 462 12.71 15.89 10.46
N LEU A 463 12.49 16.47 11.65
CA LEU A 463 12.39 15.73 12.92
C LEU A 463 11.18 14.78 12.96
N ILE A 464 10.03 15.21 12.43
CA ILE A 464 8.83 14.36 12.34
C ILE A 464 9.07 13.21 11.35
N SER A 465 9.61 13.48 10.16
CA SER A 465 9.89 12.44 9.15
C SER A 465 10.91 11.39 9.59
N THR A 466 11.93 11.81 10.37
CA THR A 466 12.92 10.90 10.96
C THR A 466 12.45 10.20 12.24
N SER A 467 11.45 10.75 12.94
CA SER A 467 10.88 10.16 14.17
C SER A 467 9.56 9.40 13.95
N ILE A 468 9.07 9.31 12.70
CA ILE A 468 7.72 8.81 12.38
C ILE A 468 7.54 7.29 12.56
N LYS A 469 8.60 6.47 12.70
CA LYS A 469 8.48 5.00 12.87
C LYS A 469 9.55 4.37 13.75
#